data_AF-A0A9Q8XJ71-F1
#
_entry.id   AF-A0A9Q8XJ71-F1
#
_cell.length_a   1.000
_cell.length_b   1.000
_cell.length_c   1.000
_cell.angle_alpha   90.00
_cell.angle_beta   90.00
_cell.angle_gamma   90.00
#
_symmetry.space_group_name_H-M   'P 1'
#
loop_
_entity.id
_entity.type
_entity.pdbx_description
1 polymer ?
#
loop_
_entity_poly.entity_id
_entity_poly.type
_entity_poly.pdbx_seq_one_letter_code
_entity_poly.pdbx_strand_id
1 'polypeptide(L)'
;MARPKTKEELIHQADESFTKLFRYIDSMPESVLNTEFDFSSDKGKKELHWARDRNLRDVLIHLYEWHQLLLKWVNSNMAGQKASFLPEPYNWKTYGQMNIEFWQKHQETELSAAKRLVQESHKASLELANSFTNEALFTKQYFDWTGTTTLGSYCVSAMPSHYDWALKKLRAHAKMHS
;
A
#
# COMPACT_ATOMS: atom_id res chain seq x y z
N MET A 1 -1.84 5.85 -13.69
CA MET A 1 -0.73 5.67 -14.66
C MET A 1 -0.94 4.38 -15.44
N ALA A 2 -0.26 4.19 -16.58
CA ALA A 2 -0.27 2.91 -17.28
C ALA A 2 0.39 1.84 -16.41
N ARG A 3 -0.16 0.62 -16.38
CA ARG A 3 0.42 -0.48 -15.59
C ARG A 3 1.81 -0.83 -16.15
N PRO A 4 2.83 -1.03 -15.29
CA PRO A 4 4.15 -1.42 -15.74
C PRO A 4 4.11 -2.81 -16.39
N LYS A 5 4.95 -3.00 -17.40
CA LYS A 5 5.09 -4.23 -18.18
C LYS A 5 6.48 -4.87 -18.03
N THR A 6 7.42 -4.14 -17.44
CA THR A 6 8.77 -4.63 -17.16
C THR A 6 9.18 -4.37 -15.71
N LYS A 7 10.23 -5.05 -15.28
CA LYS A 7 10.87 -4.84 -13.97
C LYS A 7 11.28 -3.39 -13.80
N GLU A 8 11.96 -2.82 -14.79
CA GLU A 8 12.46 -1.45 -14.75
C GLU A 8 11.31 -0.45 -14.61
N GLU A 9 10.22 -0.64 -15.37
CA GLU A 9 9.03 0.19 -15.25
C GLU A 9 8.37 0.06 -13.88
N LEU A 10 8.28 -1.15 -13.31
CA LEU A 10 7.71 -1.39 -11.98
C LEU A 10 8.50 -0.65 -10.90
N ILE A 11 9.82 -0.81 -10.90
CA ILE A 11 10.70 -0.20 -9.90
C ILE A 11 10.67 1.32 -10.03
N HIS A 12 10.78 1.84 -11.25
CA HIS A 12 10.72 3.28 -11.51
C HIS A 12 9.37 3.88 -11.06
N GLN A 13 8.25 3.28 -11.45
CA GLN A 13 6.92 3.78 -11.06
C GLN A 13 6.69 3.69 -9.55
N ALA A 14 7.17 2.63 -8.89
CA ALA A 14 7.05 2.49 -7.44
C ALA A 14 7.79 3.62 -6.72
N ASP A 15 9.04 3.88 -7.09
CA ASP A 15 9.89 4.92 -6.49
C ASP A 15 9.37 6.34 -6.80
N GLU A 16 8.98 6.60 -8.05
CA GLU A 16 8.41 7.89 -8.46
C GLU A 16 7.10 8.19 -7.73
N SER A 17 6.20 7.19 -7.64
CA SER A 17 4.90 7.36 -6.98
C SER A 17 5.06 7.56 -5.47
N PHE A 18 5.99 6.85 -4.84
CA PHE A 18 6.31 7.01 -3.43
C PHE A 18 6.91 8.39 -3.14
N THR A 19 7.89 8.80 -3.95
CA THR A 19 8.51 10.13 -3.87
C THR A 19 7.46 11.24 -4.04
N LYS A 20 6.55 11.09 -5.01
CA LYS A 20 5.46 12.04 -5.23
C LYS A 20 4.49 12.12 -4.05
N LEU A 21 4.17 10.98 -3.43
CA LEU A 21 3.35 10.94 -2.22
C LEU A 21 4.02 11.71 -1.08
N PHE A 22 5.30 11.46 -0.81
CA PHE A 22 6.03 12.14 0.27
C PHE A 22 6.23 13.64 0.01
N ARG A 23 6.58 14.03 -1.21
CA ARG A 23 6.63 15.46 -1.60
C ARG A 23 5.29 16.16 -1.36
N TYR A 24 4.17 15.47 -1.65
CA TYR A 24 2.85 16.03 -1.38
C TYR A 24 2.61 16.18 0.12
N ILE A 25 2.88 15.14 0.92
CA ILE A 25 2.77 15.18 2.38
C ILE A 25 3.58 16.34 2.97
N ASP A 26 4.83 16.53 2.54
CA ASP A 26 5.72 17.57 3.05
C ASP A 26 5.29 18.99 2.63
N SER A 27 4.48 19.10 1.57
CA SER A 27 3.87 20.36 1.12
C SER A 27 2.57 20.73 1.83
N MET A 28 1.97 19.81 2.60
CA MET A 28 0.70 20.06 3.27
C MET A 28 0.89 20.99 4.49
N PRO A 29 0.01 21.99 4.69
CA PRO A 29 0.05 22.82 5.89
C PRO A 29 -0.11 22.00 7.17
N GLU A 30 0.58 22.39 8.24
CA GLU A 30 0.50 21.73 9.54
C GLU A 30 -0.95 21.66 10.08
N SER A 31 -1.74 22.71 9.86
CA SER A 31 -3.16 22.74 10.23
C SER A 31 -3.96 21.63 9.53
N VAL A 32 -3.69 21.38 8.24
CA VAL A 32 -4.36 20.32 7.45
C VAL A 32 -3.90 18.93 7.89
N LEU A 33 -2.62 18.78 8.23
CA LEU A 33 -2.06 17.53 8.77
C LEU A 33 -2.64 17.15 10.14
N ASN A 34 -2.96 18.15 10.96
CA ASN A 34 -3.54 17.98 12.29
C ASN A 34 -5.07 17.92 12.30
N THR A 35 -5.73 18.05 11.14
CA THR A 35 -7.18 17.93 11.02
C THR A 35 -7.55 16.50 10.64
N GLU A 36 -8.49 15.89 11.38
CA GLU A 36 -9.02 14.58 11.03
C GLU A 36 -9.77 14.62 9.69
N PHE A 37 -9.66 13.52 8.96
CA PHE A 37 -10.39 13.31 7.73
C PHE A 37 -11.85 13.04 8.06
N ASP A 38 -12.75 13.86 7.53
CA ASP A 38 -14.19 13.64 7.60
C ASP A 38 -14.80 13.62 6.20
N PHE A 39 -15.06 12.41 5.69
CA PHE A 39 -15.74 12.21 4.41
C PHE A 39 -17.22 11.84 4.57
N SER A 40 -17.79 11.94 5.78
CA SER A 40 -19.14 11.44 6.09
C SER A 40 -20.25 12.15 5.30
N SER A 41 -20.01 13.39 4.85
CA SER A 41 -20.95 14.18 4.05
C SER A 41 -20.92 13.85 2.55
N ASP A 42 -19.88 13.16 2.05
CA ASP A 42 -19.75 12.82 0.63
C ASP A 42 -20.35 11.42 0.33
N LYS A 43 -21.58 11.41 -0.18
CA LYS A 43 -22.30 10.18 -0.57
C LYS A 43 -21.61 9.35 -1.67
N GLY A 44 -20.61 9.91 -2.35
CA GLY A 44 -19.77 9.21 -3.31
C GLY A 44 -18.67 8.34 -2.68
N LYS A 45 -18.36 8.54 -1.39
CA LYS A 45 -17.29 7.84 -0.65
C LYS A 45 -17.81 6.61 0.09
N LYS A 46 -18.22 5.58 -0.66
CA LYS A 46 -18.91 4.41 -0.10
C LYS A 46 -17.97 3.31 0.41
N GLU A 47 -16.72 3.29 -0.05
CA GLU A 47 -15.76 2.27 0.35
C GLU A 47 -15.34 2.45 1.82
N LEU A 48 -15.19 1.33 2.55
CA LEU A 48 -14.86 1.32 3.99
C LEU A 48 -13.62 2.14 4.34
N HIS A 49 -12.65 2.21 3.44
CA HIS A 49 -11.41 2.95 3.70
C HIS A 49 -11.66 4.45 3.89
N TRP A 50 -12.74 5.04 3.35
CA TRP A 50 -13.05 6.46 3.57
C TRP A 50 -13.41 6.78 5.02
N ALA A 51 -14.12 5.88 5.70
CA ALA A 51 -14.47 6.03 7.11
C ALA A 51 -13.39 5.49 8.06
N ARG A 52 -12.60 4.50 7.61
CA ARG A 52 -11.58 3.83 8.42
C ARG A 52 -10.37 4.72 8.70
N ASP A 53 -9.66 5.21 7.68
CA ASP A 53 -8.44 6.01 7.91
C ASP A 53 -8.84 7.46 8.14
N ARG A 54 -8.50 8.00 9.32
CA ARG A 54 -8.96 9.31 9.81
C ARG A 54 -7.88 10.37 9.81
N ASN A 55 -6.63 10.02 9.54
CA ASN A 55 -5.53 10.97 9.50
C ASN A 55 -4.38 10.40 8.66
N LEU A 56 -3.29 11.17 8.54
CA LEU A 56 -2.13 10.76 7.78
C LEU A 56 -1.50 9.46 8.31
N ARG A 57 -1.40 9.28 9.64
CA ARG A 57 -0.85 8.06 10.24
C ARG A 57 -1.60 6.83 9.73
N ASP A 58 -2.93 6.85 9.77
CA ASP A 58 -3.74 5.69 9.36
C ASP A 58 -3.49 5.31 7.89
N VAL A 59 -3.34 6.31 7.00
CA VAL A 59 -3.01 6.07 5.58
C VAL A 59 -1.62 5.46 5.42
N LEU A 60 -0.61 5.99 6.13
CA LEU A 60 0.76 5.47 6.06
C LEU A 60 0.88 4.06 6.63
N ILE A 61 0.16 3.77 7.73
CA ILE A 61 0.09 2.44 8.32
C ILE A 61 -0.58 1.45 7.36
N HIS A 62 -1.63 1.87 6.66
CA HIS A 62 -2.27 1.01 5.68
C HIS A 62 -1.31 0.62 4.56
N LEU A 63 -0.50 1.55 4.04
CA LEU A 63 0.56 1.25 3.08
C LEU A 63 1.60 0.28 3.68
N TYR A 64 2.08 0.58 4.89
CA TYR A 64 3.06 -0.25 5.60
C TYR A 64 2.58 -1.70 5.77
N GLU A 65 1.37 -1.94 6.26
CA GLU A 65 0.86 -3.30 6.48
C GLU A 65 0.69 -4.06 5.15
N TRP A 66 0.34 -3.38 4.05
CA TRP A 66 0.28 -4.01 2.73
C TRP A 66 1.67 -4.33 2.16
N HIS A 67 2.70 -3.53 2.45
CA HIS A 67 4.08 -3.92 2.20
C HIS A 67 4.46 -5.16 3.02
N GLN A 68 4.08 -5.22 4.30
CA GLN A 68 4.35 -6.38 5.16
C GLN A 68 3.68 -7.66 4.62
N LEU A 69 2.45 -7.56 4.10
CA LEU A 69 1.78 -8.68 3.43
C LEU A 69 2.59 -9.19 2.24
N LEU A 70 3.02 -8.28 1.34
CA LEU A 70 3.83 -8.63 0.19
C LEU A 70 5.14 -9.31 0.60
N LEU A 71 5.89 -8.69 1.51
CA LEU A 71 7.18 -9.16 1.98
C LEU A 71 7.08 -10.55 2.61
N LYS A 72 6.14 -10.73 3.55
CA LYS A 72 5.92 -12.03 4.22
C LYS A 72 5.49 -13.10 3.24
N TRP A 73 4.51 -12.79 2.37
CA TRP A 73 3.99 -13.74 1.42
C TRP A 73 5.05 -14.25 0.45
N VAL A 74 5.86 -13.36 -0.13
CA VAL A 74 6.93 -13.75 -1.05
C VAL A 74 8.00 -14.53 -0.31
N ASN A 75 8.48 -14.05 0.84
CA ASN A 75 9.55 -14.72 1.59
C ASN A 75 9.15 -16.13 2.05
N SER A 76 7.93 -16.31 2.58
CA SER A 76 7.44 -17.62 3.00
C SER A 76 7.40 -18.61 1.83
N ASN A 77 6.81 -18.20 0.69
CA ASN A 77 6.69 -19.09 -0.46
C ASN A 77 8.05 -19.39 -1.12
N MET A 78 8.97 -18.41 -1.15
CA MET A 78 10.35 -18.63 -1.62
C MET A 78 11.13 -19.58 -0.69
N ALA A 79 10.78 -19.64 0.60
CA ALA A 79 11.31 -20.61 1.55
C ALA A 79 10.61 -21.98 1.51
N GLY A 80 9.73 -22.22 0.53
CA GLY A 80 8.96 -23.47 0.41
C GLY A 80 7.79 -23.60 1.39
N GLN A 81 7.49 -22.54 2.14
CA GLN A 81 6.35 -22.50 3.08
C GLN A 81 5.14 -21.91 2.36
N LYS A 82 4.22 -22.77 1.92
CA LYS A 82 3.02 -22.36 1.19
C LYS A 82 2.20 -21.36 2.02
N ALA A 83 2.02 -20.17 1.47
CA ALA A 83 1.26 -19.11 2.10
C ALA A 83 0.37 -18.38 1.09
N SER A 84 -0.82 -17.99 1.53
CA SER A 84 -1.71 -17.09 0.80
C SER A 84 -1.27 -15.63 0.99
N PHE A 85 -1.52 -14.77 -0.01
CA PHE A 85 -1.22 -13.33 0.10
C PHE A 85 -1.99 -12.68 1.25
N LEU A 86 -3.28 -13.01 1.36
CA LEU A 86 -4.10 -12.66 2.52
C LEU A 86 -3.95 -13.78 3.55
N PRO A 87 -3.53 -13.46 4.79
CA PRO A 87 -3.38 -14.45 5.84
C PRO A 87 -4.76 -14.98 6.28
N GLU A 88 -4.82 -16.24 6.71
CA GLU A 88 -6.01 -16.81 7.34
C GLU A 88 -6.39 -15.98 8.59
N PRO A 89 -7.70 -15.76 8.85
CA PRO A 89 -8.87 -16.30 8.16
C PRO A 89 -9.37 -15.45 6.97
N TYR A 90 -8.59 -14.50 6.47
CA TYR A 90 -9.05 -13.51 5.49
C TYR A 90 -8.91 -13.97 4.04
N ASN A 91 -9.82 -13.48 3.21
CA ASN A 91 -9.81 -13.63 1.76
C ASN A 91 -10.25 -12.31 1.09
N TRP A 92 -10.28 -12.26 -0.24
CA TRP A 92 -10.62 -11.04 -0.98
C TRP A 92 -12.05 -10.50 -0.72
N LYS A 93 -12.95 -11.29 -0.12
CA LYS A 93 -14.26 -10.80 0.32
C LYS A 93 -14.22 -10.22 1.74
N THR A 94 -13.30 -10.70 2.58
CA THR A 94 -13.21 -10.35 4.01
C THR A 94 -12.00 -9.47 4.37
N TYR A 95 -11.12 -9.15 3.42
CA TYR A 95 -9.92 -8.33 3.65
C TYR A 95 -10.25 -6.90 4.15
N GLY A 96 -11.49 -6.44 3.95
CA GLY A 96 -11.99 -5.21 4.59
C GLY A 96 -11.88 -5.26 6.11
N GLN A 97 -12.22 -6.41 6.71
CA GLN A 97 -12.11 -6.66 8.16
C GLN A 97 -10.64 -6.69 8.59
N MET A 98 -9.77 -7.38 7.85
CA MET A 98 -8.32 -7.38 8.10
C MET A 98 -7.76 -5.96 8.12
N ASN A 99 -8.19 -5.11 7.20
CA ASN A 99 -7.74 -3.73 7.17
C ASN A 99 -8.23 -2.91 8.38
N ILE A 100 -9.40 -3.23 8.95
CA ILE A 100 -9.88 -2.62 10.20
C ILE A 100 -8.96 -3.03 11.34
N GLU A 101 -8.53 -4.29 11.39
CA GLU A 101 -7.62 -4.77 12.42
C GLU A 101 -6.22 -4.15 12.30
N PHE A 102 -5.71 -3.98 11.08
CA PHE A 102 -4.48 -3.19 10.85
C PHE A 102 -4.61 -1.78 11.40
N TRP A 103 -5.76 -1.13 11.16
CA TRP A 103 -6.02 0.19 11.72
C TRP A 103 -6.05 0.15 13.25
N GLN A 104 -6.80 -0.75 13.86
CA GLN A 104 -6.92 -0.89 15.32
C GLN A 104 -5.56 -1.13 16.00
N LYS A 105 -4.73 -2.01 15.43
CA LYS A 105 -3.40 -2.37 15.93
C LYS A 105 -2.45 -1.16 16.07
N HIS A 106 -2.67 -0.10 15.30
CA HIS A 106 -1.74 1.01 15.17
C HIS A 106 -2.26 2.35 15.71
N GLN A 107 -3.34 2.34 16.51
CA GLN A 107 -3.89 3.59 17.07
C GLN A 107 -2.92 4.30 18.03
N GLU A 108 -2.01 3.56 18.66
CA GLU A 108 -0.94 4.10 19.51
C GLU A 108 0.37 4.40 18.73
N THR A 109 0.39 4.21 17.40
CA THR A 109 1.59 4.50 16.61
C THR A 109 1.70 6.00 16.35
N GLU A 110 2.83 6.60 16.76
CA GLU A 110 3.13 8.00 16.44
C GLU A 110 3.26 8.25 14.93
N LEU A 111 2.88 9.43 14.46
CA LEU A 111 2.99 9.78 13.04
C LEU A 111 4.43 9.70 12.52
N SER A 112 5.41 10.11 13.33
CA SER A 112 6.84 9.99 12.99
C SER A 112 7.27 8.53 12.83
N ALA A 113 6.77 7.63 13.68
CA ALA A 113 7.00 6.20 13.57
C ALA A 113 6.31 5.62 12.32
N ALA A 114 5.08 6.02 12.02
CA ALA A 114 4.38 5.59 10.80
C ALA A 114 5.12 6.00 9.52
N LYS A 115 5.66 7.22 9.46
CA LYS A 115 6.53 7.68 8.35
C LYS A 115 7.77 6.79 8.20
N ARG A 116 8.47 6.50 9.31
CA ARG A 116 9.66 5.63 9.30
C ARG A 116 9.32 4.21 8.83
N LEU A 117 8.26 3.61 9.38
CA LEU A 117 7.81 2.26 9.03
C LEU A 117 7.49 2.12 7.53
N VAL A 118 6.76 3.08 6.96
CA VAL A 118 6.40 3.01 5.54
C VAL A 118 7.61 3.26 4.63
N GLN A 119 8.56 4.12 5.02
CA GLN A 119 9.82 4.35 4.29
C GLN A 119 10.72 3.11 4.29
N GLU A 120 10.92 2.49 5.46
CA GLU A 120 11.71 1.26 5.61
C GLU A 120 11.08 0.11 4.80
N SER A 121 9.76 -0.07 4.91
CA SER A 121 9.05 -1.13 4.17
C SER A 121 8.94 -0.89 2.67
N HIS A 122 8.88 0.37 2.21
CA HIS A 122 8.98 0.70 0.79
C HIS A 122 10.33 0.28 0.23
N LYS A 123 11.43 0.64 0.90
CA LYS A 123 12.79 0.23 0.51
C LYS A 123 12.91 -1.30 0.43
N ALA A 124 12.44 -2.00 1.46
CA ALA A 124 12.45 -3.47 1.46
C ALA A 124 11.61 -4.07 0.31
N SER A 125 10.47 -3.46 -0.01
CA SER A 125 9.60 -3.92 -1.11
C SER A 125 10.24 -3.69 -2.49
N LEU A 126 10.95 -2.56 -2.66
CA LEU A 126 11.75 -2.29 -3.86
C LEU A 126 12.91 -3.27 -4.00
N GLU A 127 13.65 -3.53 -2.91
CA GLU A 127 14.75 -4.51 -2.89
C GLU A 127 14.25 -5.91 -3.25
N LEU A 128 13.11 -6.33 -2.67
CA LEU A 128 12.46 -7.60 -3.01
C LEU A 128 12.08 -7.66 -4.48
N ALA A 129 11.40 -6.65 -5.03
CA ALA A 129 11.05 -6.65 -6.45
C ALA A 129 12.31 -6.65 -7.34
N ASN A 130 13.38 -5.96 -6.92
CA ASN A 130 14.65 -5.93 -7.63
C ASN A 130 15.42 -7.26 -7.60
N SER A 131 15.18 -8.15 -6.65
CA SER A 131 15.86 -9.44 -6.62
C SER A 131 15.37 -10.44 -7.68
N PHE A 132 14.20 -10.20 -8.28
CA PHE A 132 13.63 -11.06 -9.31
C PHE A 132 14.05 -10.63 -10.73
N THR A 133 14.02 -11.58 -11.67
CA THR A 133 14.17 -11.26 -13.11
C THR A 133 12.87 -10.69 -13.67
N ASN A 134 12.94 -10.12 -14.87
CA ASN A 134 11.76 -9.62 -15.56
C ASN A 134 10.74 -10.76 -15.83
N GLU A 135 11.22 -11.93 -16.23
CA GLU A 135 10.40 -13.12 -16.48
C GLU A 135 9.69 -13.57 -15.19
N ALA A 136 10.40 -13.64 -14.07
CA ALA A 136 9.82 -14.03 -12.78
C ALA A 136 8.70 -13.07 -12.33
N LEU A 137 8.81 -11.78 -12.65
CA LEU A 137 7.82 -10.77 -12.30
C LEU A 137 6.63 -10.70 -13.27
N PHE A 138 6.85 -10.94 -14.56
CA PHE A 138 5.87 -10.63 -15.61
C PHE A 138 5.37 -11.82 -16.43
N THR A 139 5.87 -13.03 -16.17
CA THR A 139 5.27 -14.26 -16.68
C THR A 139 4.15 -14.74 -15.75
N LYS A 140 2.97 -14.98 -16.31
CA LYS A 140 1.84 -15.54 -15.55
C LYS A 140 2.20 -16.93 -15.05
N GLN A 141 1.82 -17.26 -13.83
CA GLN A 141 2.05 -18.59 -13.26
C GLN A 141 3.53 -19.00 -13.23
N TYR A 142 4.47 -18.03 -13.29
CA TYR A 142 5.90 -18.34 -13.11
C TYR A 142 6.13 -19.00 -11.74
N PHE A 143 5.45 -18.48 -10.72
CA PHE A 143 5.34 -19.10 -9.41
C PHE A 143 3.96 -19.71 -9.22
N ASP A 144 3.91 -20.95 -8.76
CA ASP A 144 2.66 -21.70 -8.52
C ASP A 144 1.75 -21.01 -7.48
N TRP A 145 2.35 -20.28 -6.53
CA TRP A 145 1.67 -19.51 -5.48
C TRP A 145 1.09 -18.16 -5.92
N THR A 146 1.34 -17.70 -7.16
CA THR A 146 0.76 -16.44 -7.69
C THR A 146 -0.66 -16.60 -8.27
N GLY A 147 -1.20 -17.82 -8.29
CA GLY A 147 -2.53 -18.11 -8.84
C GLY A 147 -2.58 -17.90 -10.36
N THR A 148 -3.51 -17.10 -10.87
CA THR A 148 -3.68 -16.86 -12.32
C THR A 148 -2.99 -15.60 -12.83
N THR A 149 -2.30 -14.86 -11.96
CA THR A 149 -1.65 -13.58 -12.29
C THR A 149 -0.12 -13.68 -12.27
N THR A 150 0.57 -12.55 -12.27
CA THR A 150 2.03 -12.44 -12.16
C THR A 150 2.42 -11.90 -10.78
N LEU A 151 3.63 -12.20 -10.30
CA LEU A 151 4.17 -11.58 -9.07
C LEU A 151 4.20 -10.05 -9.17
N GLY A 152 4.58 -9.52 -10.35
CA GLY A 152 4.58 -8.09 -10.63
C GLY A 152 3.22 -7.43 -10.40
N SER A 153 2.10 -8.13 -10.63
CA SER A 153 0.76 -7.58 -10.35
C SER A 153 0.51 -7.36 -8.86
N TYR A 154 1.03 -8.23 -7.99
CA TYR A 154 0.96 -8.04 -6.53
C TYR A 154 1.87 -6.88 -6.09
N CYS A 155 3.08 -6.78 -6.65
CA CYS A 155 3.98 -5.64 -6.42
C CYS A 155 3.33 -4.31 -6.85
N VAL A 156 2.69 -4.26 -8.02
CA VAL A 156 1.95 -3.07 -8.49
C VAL A 156 0.84 -2.69 -7.53
N SER A 157 0.10 -3.68 -7.03
CA SER A 157 -1.03 -3.47 -6.12
C SER A 157 -0.60 -2.95 -4.75
N ALA A 158 0.53 -3.42 -4.23
CA ALA A 158 1.03 -3.03 -2.90
C ALA A 158 1.91 -1.78 -2.92
N MET A 159 2.48 -1.40 -4.08
CA MET A 159 3.36 -0.24 -4.22
C MET A 159 2.74 0.88 -5.08
N PRO A 160 3.06 1.06 -6.39
CA PRO A 160 2.72 2.29 -7.11
C PRO A 160 1.22 2.58 -7.16
N SER A 161 0.37 1.56 -7.33
CA SER A 161 -1.09 1.76 -7.34
C SER A 161 -1.63 2.14 -5.96
N HIS A 162 -0.98 1.66 -4.89
CA HIS A 162 -1.38 1.96 -3.52
C HIS A 162 -0.97 3.37 -3.12
N TYR A 163 0.20 3.83 -3.57
CA TYR A 163 0.64 5.22 -3.39
C TYR A 163 -0.27 6.20 -4.14
N ASP A 164 -0.71 5.85 -5.34
CA ASP A 164 -1.72 6.61 -6.09
C ASP A 164 -3.06 6.69 -5.33
N TRP A 165 -3.50 5.61 -4.69
CA TRP A 165 -4.68 5.61 -3.81
C TRP A 165 -4.50 6.54 -2.61
N ALA A 166 -3.36 6.45 -1.92
CA ALA A 166 -3.06 7.30 -0.76
C ALA A 166 -3.05 8.78 -1.15
N LEU A 167 -2.40 9.11 -2.26
CA LEU A 167 -2.35 10.48 -2.78
C LEU A 167 -3.75 11.01 -3.15
N LYS A 168 -4.61 10.18 -3.76
CA LYS A 168 -6.01 10.57 -4.04
C LYS A 168 -6.77 10.88 -2.75
N LYS A 169 -6.56 10.09 -1.69
CA LYS A 169 -7.21 10.30 -0.40
C LYS A 169 -6.74 11.61 0.26
N LEU A 170 -5.43 11.85 0.33
CA LEU A 170 -4.88 13.08 0.89
C LEU A 170 -5.31 14.33 0.12
N ARG A 171 -5.38 14.24 -1.22
CA ARG A 171 -5.90 15.34 -2.06
C ARG A 171 -7.38 15.60 -1.84
N ALA A 172 -8.18 14.57 -1.57
CA ALA A 172 -9.59 14.74 -1.26
C ALA A 172 -9.74 15.50 0.06
N HIS A 173 -8.96 15.14 1.09
CA HIS A 173 -8.90 15.85 2.36
C HIS A 173 -8.49 17.32 2.19
N ALA A 174 -7.36 17.58 1.53
CA ALA A 174 -6.85 18.94 1.38
C ALA A 174 -7.84 19.88 0.67
N LYS A 175 -8.63 19.37 -0.29
CA LYS A 175 -9.67 20.14 -0.98
C LYS A 175 -10.84 20.57 -0.09
N MET A 176 -11.07 19.88 1.03
CA MET A 176 -12.10 20.26 2.00
C MET A 176 -11.66 21.42 2.89
N HIS A 177 -10.37 21.75 2.87
CA HIS A 177 -9.73 22.78 3.69
C HIS A 177 -9.03 23.87 2.85
N SER A 178 -9.28 23.89 1.54
CA SER A 178 -8.77 24.88 0.58
C SER A 178 -9.77 25.97 0.25
#